data_AF-A0A925FMK3-F1
#
_entry.id   AF-A0A925FMK3-F1
#
_cell.length_a   1.000
_cell.length_b   1.000
_cell.length_c   1.000
_cell.angle_alpha   90.00
_cell.angle_beta   90.00
_cell.angle_gamma   90.00
#
_symmetry.space_group_name_H-M   'P 1'
#
loop_
_entity.id
_entity.type
_entity.pdbx_description
1 polymer ?
#
loop_
_entity_poly.entity_id
_entity_poly.type
_entity_poly.pdbx_seq_one_letter_code
_entity_poly.pdbx_strand_id
1 'polypeptide(L)'
;MRISRLVMAACAGLSLAGCSGNAPSHDSARLGFERQEQGRLQAHFDSVTIELRTASVDHLSRSEREARSALIAWLHEYRDAGRFPRNDRFGPDMPFFRDEQGTLCAMAYLVARSGRPGMVDRIARTANNALIPDLRDDGEFTQWLDSTGLTLAEAARVQPEYRSEGDLTFKHVLHRRW
;
A
#
# COMPACT_ATOMS: atom_id res chain seq x y z
N MET A 1 -23.87 24.65 82.38
CA MET A 1 -22.44 24.80 82.08
C MET A 1 -22.15 24.03 80.78
N ARG A 2 -21.71 24.75 79.73
CA ARG A 2 -21.01 24.38 78.46
C ARG A 2 -21.32 23.04 77.76
N ILE A 3 -22.03 23.07 76.62
CA ILE A 3 -21.53 23.06 75.20
C ILE A 3 -20.93 21.71 74.77
N SER A 4 -21.55 21.04 73.79
CA SER A 4 -20.91 20.76 72.49
C SER A 4 -21.87 20.09 71.51
N ARG A 5 -21.97 20.73 70.34
CA ARG A 5 -22.60 20.23 69.11
C ARG A 5 -21.67 19.19 68.48
N LEU A 6 -22.21 18.08 67.96
CA LEU A 6 -21.52 17.31 66.93
C LEU A 6 -22.46 17.10 65.73
N VAL A 7 -22.02 17.65 64.60
CA VAL A 7 -22.63 17.55 63.28
C VAL A 7 -22.28 16.17 62.72
N MET A 8 -23.28 15.36 62.36
CA MET A 8 -23.06 14.17 61.54
C MET A 8 -22.95 14.59 60.07
N ALA A 9 -21.75 14.44 59.52
CA ALA A 9 -21.46 14.61 58.11
C ALA A 9 -21.99 13.41 57.31
N ALA A 10 -22.81 13.69 56.28
CA ALA A 10 -23.18 12.71 55.28
C ALA A 10 -22.04 12.57 54.26
N CYS A 11 -21.34 11.44 54.28
CA CYS A 11 -20.42 11.06 53.21
C CYS A 11 -21.24 10.56 52.00
N ALA A 12 -21.36 11.40 50.98
CA ALA A 12 -21.81 10.98 49.66
C ALA A 12 -20.75 10.04 49.05
N GLY A 13 -21.12 8.79 48.81
CA GLY A 13 -20.28 7.81 48.14
C GLY A 13 -20.01 8.25 46.70
N LEU A 14 -18.76 8.66 46.45
CA LEU A 14 -18.25 8.93 45.11
C LEU A 14 -18.07 7.58 44.41
N SER A 15 -19.05 7.19 43.57
CA SER A 15 -18.90 6.02 42.70
C SER A 15 -17.87 6.34 41.62
N LEU A 16 -16.67 5.80 41.77
CA LEU A 16 -15.69 5.70 40.69
C LEU A 16 -16.23 4.69 39.67
N ALA A 17 -17.00 5.19 38.70
CA ALA A 17 -17.26 4.45 37.47
C ALA A 17 -15.91 4.27 36.76
N GLY A 18 -15.37 3.06 36.83
CA GLY A 18 -14.10 2.70 36.22
C GLY A 18 -14.16 2.85 34.71
N CYS A 19 -13.29 3.67 34.14
CA CYS A 19 -12.97 3.62 32.72
C CYS A 19 -12.15 2.34 32.46
N SER A 20 -12.82 1.19 32.30
CA SER A 20 -12.22 0.05 31.60
C SER A 20 -12.21 0.39 30.12
N GLY A 21 -11.14 1.05 29.67
CA GLY A 21 -10.81 1.10 28.26
C GLY A 21 -10.44 -0.30 27.79
N ASN A 22 -11.38 -1.01 27.17
CA ASN A 22 -11.08 -2.29 26.53
C ASN A 22 -10.06 -2.04 25.41
N ALA A 23 -8.90 -2.70 25.49
CA ALA A 23 -7.99 -2.78 24.37
C ALA A 23 -8.73 -3.41 23.16
N PRO A 24 -8.51 -2.91 21.93
CA PRO A 24 -9.14 -3.50 20.75
C PRO A 24 -8.76 -4.98 20.62
N SER A 25 -9.72 -5.82 20.24
CA SER A 25 -9.45 -7.23 19.92
C SER A 25 -8.43 -7.35 18.79
N HIS A 26 -7.68 -8.45 18.75
CA HIS A 26 -6.71 -8.72 17.68
C HIS A 26 -7.34 -8.59 16.27
N ASP A 27 -8.59 -9.03 16.11
CA ASP A 27 -9.33 -8.89 14.85
C ASP A 27 -9.63 -7.43 14.50
N SER A 28 -10.02 -6.61 15.48
CA SER A 28 -10.30 -5.18 15.26
C SER A 28 -9.02 -4.41 14.89
N ALA A 29 -7.91 -4.76 15.54
CA ALA A 29 -6.59 -4.19 15.22
C ALA A 29 -6.14 -4.57 13.81
N ARG A 30 -6.29 -5.84 13.41
CA ARG A 30 -5.96 -6.32 12.06
C ARG A 30 -6.80 -5.62 10.99
N LEU A 31 -8.12 -5.56 11.18
CA LEU A 31 -9.02 -4.85 10.26
C LEU A 31 -8.70 -3.35 10.16
N GLY A 32 -8.27 -2.73 11.28
CA GLY A 32 -7.80 -1.36 11.28
C GLY A 32 -6.54 -1.16 10.44
N PHE A 33 -5.55 -2.06 10.59
CA PHE A 33 -4.33 -2.06 9.80
C PHE A 33 -4.60 -2.27 8.31
N GLU A 34 -5.44 -3.25 7.95
CA GLU A 34 -5.80 -3.53 6.55
C GLU A 34 -6.46 -2.32 5.87
N ARG A 35 -7.37 -1.62 6.56
CA ARG A 35 -7.98 -0.39 6.05
C ARG A 35 -6.97 0.74 5.89
N GLN A 36 -6.07 0.91 6.84
CA GLN A 36 -5.01 1.92 6.74
C GLN A 36 -4.09 1.63 5.55
N GLU A 37 -3.74 0.37 5.36
CA GLU A 37 -2.87 -0.04 4.25
C GLU A 37 -3.57 0.11 2.90
N GLN A 38 -4.84 -0.26 2.79
CA GLN A 38 -5.65 0.02 1.60
C GLN A 38 -5.68 1.52 1.30
N GLY A 39 -5.93 2.36 2.31
CA GLY A 39 -5.94 3.82 2.15
C GLY A 39 -4.58 4.38 1.69
N ARG A 40 -3.47 3.88 2.25
CA ARG A 40 -2.12 4.25 1.82
C ARG A 40 -1.86 3.89 0.36
N LEU A 41 -2.22 2.67 -0.05
CA LEU A 41 -2.04 2.19 -1.41
C LEU A 41 -2.92 2.95 -2.41
N GLN A 42 -4.17 3.24 -2.04
CA GLN A 42 -5.05 4.08 -2.87
C GLN A 42 -4.47 5.48 -3.07
N ALA A 43 -4.01 6.13 -2.00
CA ALA A 43 -3.38 7.45 -2.10
C ALA A 43 -2.09 7.42 -2.93
N HIS A 44 -1.31 6.33 -2.85
CA HIS A 44 -0.14 6.12 -3.71
C HIS A 44 -0.54 6.09 -5.19
N PHE A 45 -1.53 5.27 -5.56
CA PHE A 45 -1.96 5.19 -6.96
C PHE A 45 -2.62 6.48 -7.46
N ASP A 46 -3.26 7.26 -6.58
CA ASP A 46 -3.75 8.60 -6.91
C ASP A 46 -2.57 9.54 -7.26
N SER A 47 -1.48 9.51 -6.47
CA SER A 47 -0.24 10.27 -6.76
C SER A 47 0.39 9.86 -8.09
N VAL A 48 0.57 8.56 -8.32
CA VAL A 48 1.15 8.03 -9.56
C VAL A 48 0.30 8.41 -10.77
N THR A 49 -1.03 8.35 -10.64
CA THR A 49 -1.94 8.77 -11.72
C THR A 49 -1.76 10.23 -12.09
N ILE A 50 -1.56 11.12 -11.10
CA ILE A 50 -1.26 12.54 -11.35
C ILE A 50 0.10 12.70 -12.03
N GLU A 51 1.14 12.06 -11.50
CA GLU A 51 2.50 12.06 -12.07
C GLU A 51 2.45 11.66 -13.55
N LEU A 52 1.81 10.52 -13.88
CA LEU A 52 1.72 10.01 -15.25
C LEU A 52 0.93 10.91 -16.20
N ARG A 53 -0.12 11.58 -15.71
CA ARG A 53 -0.95 12.49 -16.52
C ARG A 53 -0.27 13.82 -16.81
N THR A 54 0.61 14.27 -15.92
CA THR A 54 1.29 15.56 -16.03
C THR A 54 2.64 15.49 -16.74
N ALA A 55 3.21 14.29 -16.88
CA ALA A 55 4.46 14.07 -17.59
C ALA A 55 4.37 14.56 -19.05
N SER A 56 5.46 15.16 -19.57
CA SER A 56 5.53 15.49 -21.00
C SER A 56 5.50 14.22 -21.83
N VAL A 57 4.59 14.20 -22.80
CA VAL A 57 4.38 13.09 -23.72
C VAL A 57 4.76 13.48 -25.15
N ASP A 58 5.40 14.63 -25.37
CA ASP A 58 5.62 15.22 -26.70
C ASP A 58 6.41 14.31 -27.65
N HIS A 59 7.28 13.47 -27.10
CA HIS A 59 8.06 12.48 -27.81
C HIS A 59 7.28 11.21 -28.21
N LEU A 60 6.10 10.99 -27.63
CA LEU A 60 5.28 9.80 -27.89
C LEU A 60 4.48 9.94 -29.18
N SER A 61 4.41 8.85 -29.92
CA SER A 61 3.47 8.65 -31.02
C SER A 61 2.01 8.63 -30.54
N ARG A 62 1.08 8.72 -31.49
CA ARG A 62 -0.35 8.66 -31.18
C ARG A 62 -0.75 7.34 -30.49
N SER A 63 -0.26 6.20 -31.00
CA SER A 63 -0.56 4.89 -30.44
C SER A 63 -0.02 4.73 -29.01
N GLU A 64 1.19 5.24 -28.74
CA GLU A 64 1.76 5.20 -27.39
C GLU A 64 0.96 6.07 -26.42
N ARG A 65 0.47 7.25 -26.85
CA ARG A 65 -0.40 8.10 -26.01
C ARG A 65 -1.75 7.45 -25.72
N GLU A 66 -2.32 6.74 -26.70
CA GLU A 66 -3.56 5.99 -26.52
C GLU A 66 -3.36 4.84 -25.53
N ALA A 67 -2.28 4.06 -25.67
CA ALA A 67 -1.91 2.99 -24.76
C ALA A 67 -1.63 3.50 -23.33
N ARG A 68 -0.86 4.59 -23.21
CA ARG A 68 -0.59 5.25 -21.93
C ARG A 68 -1.88 5.70 -21.24
N SER A 69 -2.79 6.31 -21.99
CA SER A 69 -4.08 6.77 -21.47
C SER A 69 -4.94 5.59 -20.98
N ALA A 70 -4.95 4.48 -21.72
CA ALA A 70 -5.64 3.26 -21.31
C ALA A 70 -5.04 2.68 -20.02
N LEU A 71 -3.71 2.61 -19.91
CA LEU A 71 -3.05 2.13 -18.69
C LEU A 71 -3.36 2.99 -17.48
N ILE A 72 -3.35 4.32 -17.62
CA ILE A 72 -3.70 5.24 -16.53
C ILE A 72 -5.15 5.01 -16.08
N ALA A 73 -6.08 4.79 -17.02
CA ALA A 73 -7.46 4.44 -16.68
C ALA A 73 -7.55 3.10 -15.93
N TRP A 74 -6.83 2.08 -16.38
CA TRP A 74 -6.79 0.78 -15.72
C TRP A 74 -6.14 0.82 -14.35
N LEU A 75 -5.13 1.68 -14.14
CA LEU A 75 -4.52 1.89 -12.82
C LEU A 75 -5.52 2.49 -11.84
N HIS A 76 -6.34 3.44 -12.29
CA HIS A 76 -7.45 3.99 -11.50
C HIS A 76 -8.47 2.91 -11.14
N GLU A 77 -8.86 2.06 -12.09
CA GLU A 77 -9.78 0.94 -11.82
C GLU A 77 -9.19 -0.08 -10.83
N TYR A 78 -7.90 -0.39 -10.94
CA TYR A 78 -7.19 -1.24 -9.98
C TYR A 78 -7.21 -0.64 -8.56
N ARG A 79 -6.93 0.66 -8.46
CA ARG A 79 -7.00 1.44 -7.22
C ARG A 79 -8.39 1.39 -6.58
N ASP A 80 -9.44 1.55 -7.38
CA ASP A 80 -10.83 1.52 -6.90
C ASP A 80 -11.28 0.12 -6.47
N ALA A 81 -10.80 -0.92 -7.16
CA ALA A 81 -11.10 -2.29 -6.79
C ALA A 81 -10.53 -2.68 -5.41
N GLY A 82 -9.42 -2.06 -4.98
CA GLY A 82 -8.82 -2.27 -3.65
C GLY A 82 -8.33 -3.70 -3.39
N ARG A 83 -8.16 -4.50 -4.46
CA ARG A 83 -7.71 -5.90 -4.40
C ARG A 83 -6.20 -5.96 -4.58
N PHE A 84 -5.48 -5.64 -3.51
CA PHE A 84 -4.01 -5.60 -3.51
C PHE A 84 -3.41 -6.91 -3.01
N PRO A 85 -2.21 -7.30 -3.51
CA PRO A 85 -1.51 -8.48 -3.03
C PRO A 85 -1.28 -8.44 -1.53
N ARG A 86 -1.37 -9.59 -0.87
CA ARG A 86 -1.00 -9.74 0.54
C ARG A 86 0.36 -10.38 0.67
N ASN A 87 1.21 -9.80 1.50
CA ASN A 87 2.45 -10.42 1.91
C ASN A 87 2.30 -11.03 3.31
N ASP A 88 1.85 -12.28 3.34
CA ASP A 88 1.68 -13.08 4.56
C ASP A 88 2.94 -13.87 4.93
N ARG A 89 3.97 -13.85 4.07
CA ARG A 89 5.11 -14.77 4.14
C ARG A 89 6.46 -14.13 4.45
N PHE A 90 6.75 -12.95 3.91
CA PHE A 90 8.06 -12.30 4.01
C PHE A 90 8.00 -10.91 4.67
N GLY A 91 6.83 -10.50 5.18
CA GLY A 91 6.60 -9.20 5.80
C GLY A 91 6.15 -8.13 4.79
N PRO A 92 5.69 -6.96 5.22
CA PRO A 92 5.05 -5.95 4.36
C PRO A 92 5.96 -5.37 3.26
N ASP A 93 7.25 -5.71 3.27
CA ASP A 93 8.31 -4.97 2.58
C ASP A 93 8.91 -5.71 1.39
N MET A 94 8.40 -6.91 1.08
CA MET A 94 8.81 -7.63 -0.11
C MET A 94 7.74 -7.51 -1.19
N PRO A 95 8.08 -7.05 -2.41
CA PRO A 95 7.13 -6.99 -3.51
C PRO A 95 6.70 -8.40 -3.91
N PHE A 96 5.51 -8.51 -4.47
CA PHE A 96 5.06 -9.67 -5.22
C PHE A 96 4.50 -9.22 -6.56
N PHE A 97 4.85 -9.92 -7.64
CA PHE A 97 4.19 -9.75 -8.93
C PHE A 97 2.80 -10.42 -8.89
N ARG A 98 2.72 -11.59 -8.24
CA ARG A 98 1.49 -12.31 -7.92
C ARG A 98 1.62 -12.95 -6.53
N ASP A 99 0.63 -12.75 -5.65
CA ASP A 99 0.60 -13.41 -4.34
C ASP A 99 0.13 -14.87 -4.42
N GLU A 100 0.17 -15.59 -3.29
CA GLU A 100 -0.24 -17.00 -3.21
C GLU A 100 -1.73 -17.22 -3.49
N GLN A 101 -2.56 -16.18 -3.34
CA GLN A 101 -3.98 -16.22 -3.68
C GLN A 101 -4.26 -15.83 -5.14
N GLY A 102 -3.21 -15.58 -5.92
CA GLY A 102 -3.29 -15.23 -7.34
C GLY A 102 -3.55 -13.74 -7.59
N THR A 103 -3.59 -12.91 -6.55
CA THR A 103 -3.77 -11.46 -6.68
C THR A 103 -2.55 -10.84 -7.34
N LEU A 104 -2.79 -10.07 -8.40
CA LEU A 104 -1.75 -9.36 -9.14
C LEU A 104 -1.40 -8.04 -8.44
N CYS A 105 -0.13 -7.65 -8.44
CA CYS A 105 0.21 -6.27 -8.14
C CYS A 105 -0.23 -5.34 -9.27
N ALA A 106 -0.17 -4.02 -9.04
CA ALA A 106 -0.58 -3.03 -10.03
C ALA A 106 0.15 -3.22 -11.37
N MET A 107 1.47 -3.43 -11.37
CA MET A 107 2.21 -3.66 -12.62
C MET A 107 1.76 -4.92 -13.35
N ALA A 108 1.66 -6.03 -12.63
CA ALA A 108 1.21 -7.30 -13.20
C ALA A 108 -0.22 -7.22 -13.74
N TYR A 109 -1.10 -6.48 -13.07
CA TYR A 109 -2.46 -6.20 -13.51
C TYR A 109 -2.47 -5.43 -14.83
N LEU A 110 -1.66 -4.38 -14.95
CA LEU A 110 -1.54 -3.58 -16.16
C LEU A 110 -1.03 -4.41 -17.35
N VAL A 111 0.02 -5.22 -17.14
CA VAL A 111 0.54 -6.15 -18.15
C VAL A 111 -0.54 -7.15 -18.58
N ALA A 112 -1.21 -7.81 -17.64
CA ALA A 112 -2.27 -8.77 -17.94
C ALA A 112 -3.40 -8.12 -18.76
N ARG A 113 -3.85 -6.94 -18.34
CA ARG A 113 -4.96 -6.21 -18.96
C ARG A 113 -4.63 -5.68 -20.36
N SER A 114 -3.34 -5.45 -20.64
CA SER A 114 -2.85 -5.16 -21.99
C SER A 114 -2.83 -6.39 -22.93
N GLY A 115 -3.34 -7.54 -22.48
CA GLY A 115 -3.42 -8.77 -23.28
C GLY A 115 -2.19 -9.66 -23.16
N ARG A 116 -1.35 -9.49 -22.12
CA ARG A 116 -0.09 -10.23 -21.95
C ARG A 116 -0.03 -11.08 -20.66
N PRO A 117 -1.03 -11.93 -20.36
CA PRO A 117 -1.00 -12.76 -19.16
C PRO A 117 0.20 -13.73 -19.12
N GLY A 118 0.69 -14.19 -20.28
CA GLY A 118 1.86 -15.07 -20.35
C GLY A 118 3.16 -14.43 -19.84
N MET A 119 3.33 -13.12 -20.04
CA MET A 119 4.46 -12.37 -19.47
C MET A 119 4.35 -12.33 -17.94
N VAL A 120 3.15 -12.08 -17.42
CA VAL A 120 2.89 -12.09 -15.97
C VAL A 120 3.24 -13.44 -15.37
N ASP A 121 2.81 -14.52 -16.01
CA ASP A 121 3.09 -15.87 -15.52
C ASP A 121 4.58 -16.21 -15.57
N ARG A 122 5.32 -15.72 -16.57
CA ARG A 122 6.78 -15.89 -16.60
C ARG A 122 7.43 -15.13 -15.44
N ILE A 123 7.17 -13.82 -15.31
CA ILE A 123 7.79 -12.97 -14.29
C ILE A 123 7.45 -13.49 -12.89
N ALA A 124 6.20 -13.88 -12.64
CA ALA A 124 5.79 -14.46 -11.36
C ALA A 124 6.51 -15.79 -11.03
N ARG A 125 6.97 -16.54 -12.03
CA ARG A 125 7.77 -17.77 -11.79
C ARG A 125 9.25 -17.51 -11.61
N THR A 126 9.81 -16.55 -12.33
CA THR A 126 11.28 -16.35 -12.40
C THR A 126 11.79 -15.21 -11.51
N ALA A 127 10.91 -14.26 -11.18
CA ALA A 127 11.27 -13.00 -10.55
C ALA A 127 10.10 -12.41 -9.74
N ASN A 128 9.35 -13.24 -9.01
CA ASN A 128 8.11 -12.81 -8.35
C ASN A 128 8.32 -11.65 -7.37
N ASN A 129 9.49 -11.57 -6.76
CA ASN A 129 9.84 -10.55 -5.76
C ASN A 129 10.76 -9.45 -6.34
N ALA A 130 10.77 -9.27 -7.66
CA ALA A 130 11.54 -8.21 -8.30
C ALA A 130 10.92 -6.82 -8.06
N LEU A 131 11.79 -5.83 -7.87
CA LEU A 131 11.41 -4.45 -8.11
C LEU A 131 11.39 -4.20 -9.62
N ILE A 132 10.60 -3.22 -10.07
CA ILE A 132 10.55 -2.91 -11.52
C ILE A 132 11.92 -2.58 -12.13
N PRO A 133 12.82 -1.83 -11.46
CA PRO A 133 14.15 -1.59 -11.99
C PRO A 133 14.97 -2.87 -12.23
N ASP A 134 14.71 -3.96 -11.51
CA ASP A 134 15.41 -5.24 -11.69
C ASP A 134 15.02 -5.93 -13.01
N LEU A 135 13.89 -5.55 -13.59
CA LEU A 135 13.39 -6.08 -14.87
C LEU A 135 13.93 -5.32 -16.10
N ARG A 136 14.88 -4.39 -15.90
CA ARG A 136 15.49 -3.57 -16.97
C ARG A 136 16.12 -4.38 -18.12
N ASP A 137 16.58 -5.60 -17.82
CA ASP A 137 17.21 -6.48 -18.79
C ASP A 137 16.24 -7.57 -19.33
N ASP A 138 14.97 -7.60 -18.88
CA ASP A 138 13.93 -8.44 -19.50
C ASP A 138 13.43 -7.77 -20.79
N GLY A 139 13.89 -8.31 -21.93
CA GLY A 139 13.61 -7.74 -23.24
C GLY A 139 12.14 -7.72 -23.64
N GLU A 140 11.30 -8.62 -23.12
CA GLU A 140 9.86 -8.59 -23.42
C GLU A 140 9.15 -7.52 -22.59
N PHE A 141 9.56 -7.35 -21.33
CA PHE A 141 9.04 -6.33 -20.43
C PHE A 141 9.40 -4.92 -20.92
N THR A 142 10.64 -4.68 -21.33
CA THR A 142 11.06 -3.38 -21.86
C THR A 142 10.37 -3.04 -23.18
N GLN A 143 10.24 -3.99 -24.11
CA GLN A 143 9.43 -3.80 -25.32
C GLN A 143 7.96 -3.50 -25.02
N TRP A 144 7.40 -4.08 -23.97
CA TRP A 144 6.06 -3.73 -23.53
C TRP A 144 5.99 -2.30 -23.01
N LEU A 145 6.94 -1.87 -22.15
CA LEU A 145 7.01 -0.48 -21.69
C LEU A 145 7.06 0.51 -22.85
N ASP A 146 7.94 0.26 -23.82
CA ASP A 146 8.06 1.08 -25.03
C ASP A 146 6.71 1.18 -25.77
N SER A 147 6.04 0.04 -25.99
CA SER A 147 4.74 0.01 -26.68
C SER A 147 3.63 0.77 -25.97
N THR A 148 3.81 1.03 -24.67
CA THR A 148 2.83 1.72 -23.83
C THR A 148 3.15 3.19 -23.58
N GLY A 149 4.31 3.66 -24.03
CA GLY A 149 4.80 5.01 -23.74
C GLY A 149 5.07 5.24 -22.24
N LEU A 150 5.34 4.19 -21.47
CA LEU A 150 5.85 4.29 -20.10
C LEU A 150 7.37 4.18 -20.10
N THR A 151 8.05 5.05 -19.35
CA THR A 151 9.47 4.85 -19.03
C THR A 151 9.64 3.82 -17.92
N LEU A 152 10.83 3.23 -17.81
CA LEU A 152 11.16 2.34 -16.68
C LEU A 152 10.99 3.04 -15.32
N ALA A 153 11.35 4.32 -15.23
CA ALA A 153 11.21 5.09 -14.00
C ALA A 153 9.73 5.29 -13.60
N GLU A 154 8.88 5.61 -14.57
CA GLU A 154 7.43 5.71 -14.36
C GLU A 154 6.82 4.36 -13.97
N ALA A 155 7.24 3.28 -14.63
CA ALA A 155 6.83 1.94 -14.27
C ALA A 155 7.25 1.58 -12.83
N ALA A 156 8.44 2.00 -12.39
CA ALA A 156 8.89 1.81 -11.01
C ALA A 156 8.05 2.60 -10.00
N ARG A 157 7.56 3.80 -10.35
CA ARG A 157 6.64 4.57 -9.49
C ARG A 157 5.31 3.86 -9.25
N VAL A 158 4.87 2.98 -10.15
CA VAL A 158 3.67 2.17 -9.95
C VAL A 158 3.81 1.24 -8.75
N GLN A 159 5.01 0.74 -8.43
CA GLN A 159 5.22 0.01 -7.19
C GLN A 159 5.15 0.98 -5.99
N PRO A 160 4.39 0.65 -4.93
CA PRO A 160 4.44 1.44 -3.70
C PRO A 160 5.82 1.32 -3.07
N GLU A 161 6.15 2.26 -2.19
CA GLU A 161 7.31 2.11 -1.33
C GLU A 161 7.07 0.94 -0.37
N TYR A 162 7.98 -0.04 -0.47
CA TYR A 162 8.13 -1.14 0.46
C TYR A 162 9.21 -0.72 1.47
N ARG A 163 8.89 -0.67 2.76
CA ARG A 163 9.79 -0.10 3.77
C ARG A 163 10.83 -1.14 4.15
N SER A 164 12.06 -1.07 3.67
CA SER A 164 13.08 -2.01 4.16
C SER A 164 13.16 -1.97 5.71
N GLU A 165 13.43 -3.12 6.34
CA GLU A 165 13.41 -3.33 7.80
C GLU A 165 14.24 -2.32 8.63
N GLY A 166 15.05 -1.47 7.99
CA GLY A 166 15.84 -0.41 8.62
C GLY A 166 15.06 0.84 9.08
N ASP A 167 13.81 1.06 8.67
CA ASP A 167 13.07 2.30 8.99
C ASP A 167 12.20 2.20 10.27
N LEU A 168 11.92 0.98 10.77
CA LEU A 168 11.14 0.77 11.99
C LEU A 168 11.99 0.65 13.26
N THR A 169 13.29 0.34 13.13
CA THR A 169 14.24 0.32 14.25
C THR A 169 14.54 1.72 14.78
N PHE A 170 14.44 2.76 13.94
CA PHE A 170 14.76 4.12 14.36
C PHE A 170 13.62 4.82 15.13
N LYS A 171 12.35 4.49 14.83
CA LYS A 171 11.19 5.09 15.53
C LYS A 171 10.81 4.40 16.84
N HIS A 172 11.15 3.12 17.03
CA HIS A 172 10.82 2.41 18.27
C HIS A 172 11.88 2.51 19.37
N VAL A 173 13.10 2.96 19.06
CA VAL A 173 14.19 3.14 20.03
C VAL A 173 14.19 4.54 20.67
N LEU A 174 13.63 5.57 20.04
CA LEU A 174 13.63 6.93 20.59
C LEU A 174 12.48 7.28 21.53
N HIS A 175 11.55 6.35 21.82
CA HIS A 175 10.46 6.57 22.78
C HIS A 175 10.49 5.66 24.02
N ARG A 176 11.61 4.97 24.30
CA ARG A 176 11.82 4.35 25.61
C ARG A 176 13.22 4.66 26.17
N ARG A 177 13.21 5.51 27.21
CA ARG A 177 14.26 5.76 28.22
C ARG A 177 15.45 6.59 27.68
N TRP A 178 15.82 7.74 28.23
CA TRP A 178 15.64 8.33 29.57
C TRP A 178 15.40 9.84 29.46
#